data_AF-A0A957BN92-F1
#
_entry.id   AF-A0A957BN92-F1
#
_cell.length_a   1.000
_cell.length_b   1.000
_cell.length_c   1.000
_cell.angle_alpha   90.00
_cell.angle_beta   90.00
_cell.angle_gamma   90.00
#
_symmetry.space_group_name_H-M   'P 1'
#
loop_
_entity.id
_entity.type
_entity.pdbx_description
1 polymer ?
#
loop_
_entity_poly.entity_id
_entity_poly.type
_entity_poly.pdbx_seq_one_letter_code
_entity_poly.pdbx_strand_id
1 'polypeptide(L)'
;MPTTLNIFISSKMIELQAEREALTALIDALDYGDIKLHAWVFEKDAYAKDDSIRSVYLKELQDSALYLGVFWNEYGEYTIDEFDHATTWNIERHIYVKDVDADKRDPRLTDFLKQHGDVRTGIASVWFKTTDDLCAAVKRSIEQWVVDRLRPRATSGAATLLEHSDDVPHKPRRFFGRTQQITDIRAALADGEPVLLQGLAGEGKTALAAQVASDWLHDGDGKAIWLAAGSTPAEGLFEALGRPFGLSREIARETGDAQVAAVRQMLRASGVGLLVIDDCWNGEALKRVLQAVPDSTAVMMTARQRYPVEGQAVPVEALPLADAVALLGYHAGFTSPPGPLSASREGEGARSEVGRGEGEGAHEAGESERKAGEAHSRAATGRGGAGGEVLTDAERVCATLGRLAFAVEIAGRNLKANGWTPAELLAKIGDAPDKLEPPLEFRDPGRESVARLLDASLAALPEEARAVFLAFGAFFAAQMTPEMLMR
;
A
#
# COMPACT_ATOMS: atom_id res chain seq x y z
N MET A 1 27.35 -14.52 4.10
CA MET A 1 27.60 -14.12 5.49
C MET A 1 26.25 -13.74 6.06
N PRO A 2 25.86 -14.21 7.26
CA PRO A 2 24.57 -13.83 7.83
C PRO A 2 24.51 -12.31 8.01
N THR A 3 23.39 -11.69 7.65
CA THR A 3 23.13 -10.27 7.83
C THR A 3 22.77 -10.03 9.29
N THR A 4 23.52 -9.18 9.98
CA THR A 4 23.19 -8.76 11.34
C THR A 4 22.32 -7.51 11.30
N LEU A 5 21.18 -7.53 11.99
CA LEU A 5 20.31 -6.37 12.17
C LEU A 5 20.38 -5.91 13.63
N ASN A 6 20.72 -4.63 13.83
CA ASN A 6 20.76 -4.02 15.15
C ASN A 6 19.37 -3.56 15.56
N ILE A 7 18.97 -3.88 16.79
CA ILE A 7 17.72 -3.44 17.42
C ILE A 7 18.08 -2.52 18.57
N PHE A 8 17.69 -1.26 18.47
CA PHE A 8 17.98 -0.22 19.45
C PHE A 8 16.95 -0.26 20.57
N ILE A 9 17.35 -0.57 21.81
CA ILE A 9 16.44 -0.62 22.96
C ILE A 9 16.52 0.69 23.76
N SER A 10 15.48 1.50 23.61
CA SER A 10 15.30 2.79 24.28
C SER A 10 14.34 2.66 25.46
N SER A 11 14.81 2.98 26.66
CA SER A 11 13.96 3.04 27.85
C SER A 11 14.67 3.79 28.98
N LYS A 12 13.93 4.09 30.06
CA LYS A 12 14.53 4.60 31.28
C LYS A 12 15.32 3.50 31.99
N MET A 13 16.61 3.73 32.17
CA MET A 13 17.59 2.70 32.55
C MET A 13 17.31 2.06 33.93
N ILE A 14 16.95 2.87 34.94
CA ILE A 14 16.81 2.39 36.33
C ILE A 14 15.48 1.65 36.54
N GLU A 15 14.36 2.21 36.09
CA GLU A 15 13.03 1.66 36.40
C GLU A 15 12.66 0.43 35.56
N LEU A 16 13.32 0.22 34.41
CA LEU A 16 13.05 -0.87 33.47
C LEU A 16 14.27 -1.80 33.26
N GLN A 17 15.20 -1.86 34.23
CA GLN A 17 16.42 -2.64 34.10
C GLN A 17 16.14 -4.13 33.83
N ALA A 18 15.22 -4.73 34.58
CA ALA A 18 14.87 -6.15 34.43
C ALA A 18 14.30 -6.44 33.02
N GLU A 19 13.48 -5.54 32.49
CA GLU A 19 12.95 -5.60 31.14
C GLU A 19 14.04 -5.45 30.08
N ARG A 20 14.99 -4.52 30.24
CA ARG A 20 16.12 -4.34 29.30
C ARG A 20 16.99 -5.59 29.22
N GLU A 21 17.33 -6.19 30.36
CA GLU A 21 18.12 -7.41 30.44
C GLU A 21 17.40 -8.59 29.74
N ALA A 22 16.11 -8.75 30.02
CA ALA A 22 15.30 -9.81 29.42
C ALA A 22 15.15 -9.64 27.89
N LEU A 23 14.94 -8.41 27.41
CA LEU A 23 14.85 -8.11 25.99
C LEU A 23 16.17 -8.32 25.25
N THR A 24 17.29 -7.94 25.86
CA THR A 24 18.63 -8.16 25.29
C THR A 24 18.87 -9.65 25.09
N ALA A 25 18.63 -10.46 26.15
CA ALA A 25 18.80 -11.91 26.08
C ALA A 25 17.85 -12.57 25.07
N LEU A 26 16.61 -12.09 24.97
CA LEU A 26 15.63 -12.57 23.99
C LEU A 26 16.11 -12.30 22.56
N ILE A 27 16.44 -11.04 22.24
CA ILE A 27 16.79 -10.61 20.89
C ILE A 27 18.05 -11.32 20.40
N ASP A 28 19.10 -11.39 21.24
CA ASP A 28 20.35 -12.05 20.88
C ASP A 28 20.19 -13.58 20.70
N ALA A 29 19.15 -14.18 21.29
CA ALA A 29 18.83 -15.60 21.15
C ALA A 29 17.94 -15.93 19.95
N LEU A 30 17.32 -14.93 19.30
CA LEU A 30 16.49 -15.14 18.11
C LEU A 30 17.40 -15.36 16.89
N ASP A 31 17.25 -16.52 16.25
CA ASP A 31 17.98 -16.90 15.05
C ASP A 31 17.00 -17.21 13.91
N TYR A 32 17.15 -16.50 12.80
CA TYR A 32 16.33 -16.66 11.60
C TYR A 32 17.17 -17.16 10.40
N GLY A 33 18.25 -17.90 10.68
CA GLY A 33 19.12 -18.51 9.68
C GLY A 33 20.11 -17.50 9.10
N ASP A 34 19.75 -16.88 7.98
CA ASP A 34 20.60 -15.89 7.30
C ASP A 34 20.53 -14.50 7.96
N ILE A 35 19.59 -14.28 8.88
CA ILE A 35 19.47 -13.05 9.66
C ILE A 35 19.79 -13.33 11.12
N LYS A 36 20.74 -12.57 11.67
CA LYS A 36 21.01 -12.48 13.10
C LYS A 36 20.53 -11.16 13.64
N LEU A 37 19.97 -11.17 14.85
CA LEU A 37 19.59 -9.96 15.55
C LEU A 37 20.62 -9.65 16.62
N HIS A 38 20.85 -8.37 16.86
CA HIS A 38 21.70 -7.89 17.94
C HIS A 38 20.97 -6.79 18.70
N ALA A 39 20.74 -6.98 20.00
CA ALA A 39 20.20 -5.94 20.85
C ALA A 39 21.30 -4.96 21.23
N TRP A 40 21.07 -3.68 20.92
CA TRP A 40 21.92 -2.58 21.36
C TRP A 40 21.29 -1.88 22.56
N VAL A 41 22.04 -1.81 23.66
CA VAL A 41 21.71 -1.06 24.88
C VAL A 41 22.91 -0.25 25.33
N PHE A 42 22.66 1.02 25.66
CA PHE A 42 23.72 1.98 25.98
C PHE A 42 24.68 1.48 27.08
N GLU A 43 24.20 0.82 28.14
CA GLU A 43 25.01 0.35 29.27
C GLU A 43 26.04 -0.72 28.90
N LYS A 44 25.74 -1.51 27.88
CA LYS A 44 26.52 -2.70 27.50
C LYS A 44 27.43 -2.41 26.32
N ASP A 45 26.93 -1.61 25.37
CA ASP A 45 27.50 -1.52 24.03
C ASP A 45 28.22 -0.18 23.77
N ALA A 46 27.99 0.85 24.59
CA ALA A 46 28.68 2.12 24.43
C ALA A 46 30.15 2.01 24.87
N TYR A 47 31.08 2.23 23.93
CA TYR A 47 32.50 2.34 24.23
C TYR A 47 32.84 3.70 24.84
N ALA A 48 33.68 3.71 25.89
CA ALA A 48 34.22 4.95 26.44
C ALA A 48 35.05 5.70 25.37
N LYS A 49 34.52 6.81 24.88
CA LYS A 49 35.14 7.70 23.88
C LYS A 49 34.91 9.15 24.28
N ASP A 50 35.71 10.06 23.71
CA ASP A 50 35.64 11.52 23.92
C ASP A 50 34.44 12.18 23.20
N ASP A 51 33.40 11.39 22.90
CA ASP A 51 32.18 11.81 22.22
C ASP A 51 31.07 12.10 23.24
N SER A 52 30.15 13.00 22.90
CA SER A 52 28.97 13.22 23.75
C SER A 52 28.10 11.96 23.79
N ILE A 53 27.48 11.67 24.94
CA ILE A 53 26.50 10.59 25.10
C ILE A 53 25.44 10.62 23.98
N ARG A 54 24.99 11.83 23.63
CA ARG A 54 24.04 12.09 22.55
C ARG A 54 24.54 11.65 21.17
N SER A 55 25.75 12.04 20.79
CA SER A 55 26.32 11.63 19.50
C SER A 55 26.52 10.11 19.39
N VAL A 56 26.83 9.44 20.51
CA VAL A 56 27.02 7.99 20.53
C VAL A 56 25.70 7.27 20.25
N TYR A 57 24.64 7.56 21.00
CA TYR A 57 23.37 6.87 20.77
C TYR A 57 22.74 7.25 19.43
N LEU A 58 22.90 8.50 18.96
CA LEU A 58 22.34 8.93 17.68
C LEU A 58 22.96 8.17 16.50
N LYS A 59 24.27 7.93 16.55
CA LYS A 59 24.96 7.15 15.52
C LYS A 59 24.46 5.71 15.49
N GLU A 60 24.41 5.05 16.66
CA GLU A 60 23.98 3.66 16.75
C GLU A 60 22.49 3.50 16.45
N LEU A 61 21.68 4.50 16.80
CA LEU A 61 20.27 4.57 16.41
C LEU A 61 20.14 4.65 14.88
N GLN A 62 20.92 5.50 14.21
CA GLN A 62 20.89 5.63 12.76
C GLN A 62 21.28 4.33 12.04
N ASP A 63 22.20 3.56 12.61
CA ASP A 63 22.65 2.27 12.09
C ASP A 63 21.70 1.10 12.48
N SER A 64 20.63 1.38 13.25
CA SER A 64 19.69 0.37 13.72
C SER A 64 18.54 0.13 12.76
N ALA A 65 18.17 -1.14 12.65
CA ALA A 65 17.10 -1.61 11.78
C ALA A 65 15.70 -1.42 12.38
N LEU A 66 15.62 -1.38 13.71
CA LEU A 66 14.39 -1.27 14.50
C LEU A 66 14.71 -0.50 15.78
N TYR A 67 13.82 0.44 16.14
CA TYR A 67 13.77 1.09 17.45
C TYR A 67 12.71 0.40 18.32
N LEU A 68 13.08 0.05 19.55
CA LEU A 68 12.20 -0.56 20.53
C LEU A 68 12.12 0.36 21.75
N GLY A 69 11.00 1.07 21.88
CA GLY A 69 10.75 2.00 22.97
C GLY A 69 9.95 1.34 24.10
N VAL A 70 10.48 1.31 25.32
CA VAL A 70 9.79 0.79 26.50
C VAL A 70 9.59 1.91 27.52
N PHE A 71 8.33 2.17 27.88
CA PHE A 71 7.91 3.28 28.74
C PHE A 71 7.17 2.76 29.98
N TRP A 72 7.39 3.40 31.13
CA TRP A 72 6.65 3.08 32.36
C TRP A 72 6.07 4.31 33.05
N ASN A 73 6.81 4.92 33.99
CA ASN A 73 6.28 6.00 34.82
C ASN A 73 7.09 7.29 34.69
N GLU A 74 8.42 7.22 34.53
CA GLU A 74 9.25 8.42 34.46
C GLU A 74 9.41 8.97 33.04
N TYR A 75 9.47 10.30 32.92
CA TYR A 75 9.82 10.96 31.67
C TYR A 75 11.34 10.88 31.42
N GLY A 76 11.74 10.28 30.30
CA GLY A 76 13.15 10.15 29.91
C GLY A 76 13.51 11.12 28.78
N GLU A 77 14.13 12.27 29.08
CA GLU A 77 14.48 13.27 28.05
C GLU A 77 15.28 12.67 26.87
N TYR A 78 16.24 11.78 27.15
CA TYR A 78 16.99 11.08 26.11
C TYR A 78 16.16 10.03 25.36
N THR A 79 15.30 9.29 26.05
CA THR A 79 14.37 8.32 25.43
C THR A 79 13.43 9.01 24.43
N ILE A 80 13.00 10.24 24.76
CA ILE A 80 12.18 11.06 23.88
C ILE A 80 13.01 11.63 22.71
N ASP A 81 14.23 12.13 22.98
CA ASP A 81 15.13 12.58 21.89
C ASP A 81 15.44 11.43 20.91
N GLU A 82 15.71 10.22 21.41
CA GLU A 82 15.90 9.01 20.60
C GLU A 82 14.65 8.68 19.78
N PHE A 83 13.46 8.75 20.39
CA PHE A 83 12.20 8.54 19.68
C PHE A 83 11.99 9.55 18.55
N ASP A 84 12.24 10.83 18.81
CA ASP A 84 12.07 11.90 17.82
C ASP A 84 13.06 11.76 16.65
N HIS A 85 14.30 11.32 16.92
CA HIS A 85 15.26 11.03 15.87
C HIS A 85 14.90 9.77 15.08
N ALA A 86 14.47 8.69 15.75
CA ALA A 86 13.94 7.51 15.08
C ALA A 86 12.74 7.85 14.18
N THR A 87 11.91 8.79 14.63
CA THR A 87 10.81 9.35 13.84
C THR A 87 11.31 10.10 12.61
N THR A 88 12.27 11.00 12.81
CA THR A 88 12.84 11.85 11.76
C THR A 88 13.57 11.03 10.69
N TRP A 89 14.28 9.99 11.09
CA TRP A 89 15.03 9.09 10.19
C TRP A 89 14.19 7.94 9.63
N ASN A 90 12.89 7.92 9.93
CA ASN A 90 11.95 6.91 9.48
C ASN A 90 12.40 5.47 9.83
N ILE A 91 13.01 5.32 11.01
CA ILE A 91 13.31 4.02 11.59
C ILE A 91 12.00 3.44 12.10
N GLU A 92 11.78 2.15 11.83
CA GLU A 92 10.60 1.46 12.34
C GLU A 92 10.64 1.41 13.87
N ARG A 93 9.52 1.70 14.52
CA ARG A 93 9.44 1.91 15.97
C ARG A 93 8.35 1.00 16.55
N HIS A 94 8.72 0.12 17.48
CA HIS A 94 7.77 -0.66 18.27
C HIS A 94 7.73 -0.11 19.69
N ILE A 95 6.53 0.21 20.17
CA ILE A 95 6.34 0.94 21.43
C ILE A 95 5.60 0.06 22.43
N TYR A 96 6.18 -0.09 23.61
CA TYR A 96 5.65 -0.90 24.71
C TYR A 96 5.48 -0.04 25.96
N VAL A 97 4.31 -0.12 26.57
CA VAL A 97 3.94 0.69 27.72
C VAL A 97 3.56 -0.19 28.90
N LYS A 98 4.27 -0.05 30.02
CA LYS A 98 4.01 -0.81 31.24
C LYS A 98 2.78 -0.24 31.96
N ASP A 99 1.79 -1.10 32.18
CA ASP A 99 0.52 -0.81 32.85
C ASP A 99 0.53 -1.27 34.32
N VAL A 100 1.47 -0.72 35.08
CA VAL A 100 1.60 -0.96 36.53
C VAL A 100 1.73 0.40 37.20
N ASP A 101 0.92 0.67 38.22
CA ASP A 101 0.88 1.96 38.90
C ASP A 101 0.77 3.15 37.92
N ALA A 102 -0.08 3.02 36.88
CA ALA A 102 -0.20 4.01 35.81
C ALA A 102 -0.67 5.39 36.32
N ASP A 103 -1.27 5.44 37.51
CA ASP A 103 -1.61 6.67 38.23
C ASP A 103 -0.37 7.48 38.67
N LYS A 104 0.81 6.85 38.75
CA LYS A 104 2.09 7.49 39.09
C LYS A 104 2.86 7.98 37.87
N ARG A 105 2.34 7.81 36.66
CA ARG A 105 3.02 8.20 35.42
C ARG A 105 3.18 9.71 35.33
N ASP A 106 4.38 10.17 34.96
CA ASP A 106 4.69 11.57 34.75
C ASP A 106 3.68 12.17 33.74
N PRO A 107 3.04 13.31 34.05
CA PRO A 107 2.11 13.96 33.14
C PRO A 107 2.72 14.24 31.76
N ARG A 108 4.01 14.59 31.69
CA ARG A 108 4.72 14.83 30.42
C ARG A 108 4.82 13.55 29.57
N LEU A 109 5.06 12.40 30.22
CA LEU A 109 5.08 11.11 29.52
C LEU A 109 3.67 10.73 29.07
N THR A 110 2.67 11.02 29.89
CA THR A 110 1.26 10.81 29.53
C THR A 110 0.87 11.63 28.30
N ASP A 111 1.27 12.89 28.25
CA ASP A 111 1.01 13.78 27.12
C ASP A 111 1.76 13.33 25.86
N PHE A 112 3.03 12.93 26.00
CA PHE A 112 3.80 12.33 24.92
C PHE A 112 3.13 11.07 24.34
N LEU A 113 2.76 10.11 25.20
CA LEU A 113 2.11 8.87 24.78
C LEU A 113 0.73 9.14 24.15
N LYS A 114 -0.01 10.17 24.59
CA LYS A 114 -1.27 10.58 23.96
C LYS A 114 -1.04 11.22 22.60
N GLN A 115 -0.09 12.14 22.49
CA GLN A 115 0.27 12.82 21.25
C GLN A 115 0.72 11.84 20.17
N HIS A 116 1.51 10.84 20.55
CA HIS A 116 2.08 9.84 19.65
C HIS A 116 1.30 8.51 19.62
N GLY A 117 0.23 8.38 20.40
CA GLY A 117 -0.70 7.23 20.42
C GLY A 117 -2.07 7.54 19.84
N ASP A 118 -2.32 8.77 19.36
CA ASP A 118 -3.53 9.15 18.65
C ASP A 118 -3.65 8.37 17.33
N VAL A 119 -4.82 7.78 17.08
CA VAL A 119 -5.19 7.01 15.88
C VAL A 119 -4.94 7.81 14.58
N ARG A 120 -4.82 9.15 14.65
CA ARG A 120 -4.57 10.03 13.51
C ARG A 120 -3.09 10.31 13.22
N THR A 121 -2.19 10.16 14.19
CA THR A 121 -0.76 10.58 14.07
C THR A 121 0.24 9.60 14.69
N GLY A 122 -0.25 8.51 15.29
CA GLY A 122 0.51 7.73 16.25
C GLY A 122 0.97 6.34 15.82
N ILE A 123 1.93 5.82 16.59
CA ILE A 123 2.43 4.45 16.55
C ILE A 123 1.57 3.62 17.49
N ALA A 124 1.13 2.44 17.06
CA ALA A 124 0.40 1.51 17.93
C ALA A 124 1.29 1.10 19.12
N SER A 125 0.84 1.37 20.35
CA SER A 125 1.52 0.96 21.57
C SER A 125 0.90 -0.32 22.14
N VAL A 126 1.76 -1.24 22.57
CA VAL A 126 1.35 -2.48 23.23
C VAL A 126 1.52 -2.33 24.74
N TRP A 127 0.45 -2.62 25.48
CA TRP A 127 0.47 -2.53 26.93
C TRP A 127 0.86 -3.86 27.55
N PHE A 128 1.71 -3.84 28.58
CA PHE A 128 2.18 -5.04 29.27
C PHE A 128 2.21 -4.83 30.79
N LYS A 129 2.13 -5.90 31.58
CA LYS A 129 2.16 -5.81 33.06
C LYS A 129 3.39 -6.48 33.64
N THR A 130 3.86 -7.56 33.01
CA THR A 130 5.02 -8.32 33.46
C THR A 130 6.11 -8.38 32.39
N THR A 131 7.34 -8.69 32.79
CA THR A 131 8.45 -8.89 31.86
C THR A 131 8.17 -10.02 30.87
N ASP A 132 7.49 -11.08 31.30
CA ASP A 132 7.11 -12.19 30.41
C ASP A 132 6.10 -11.75 29.34
N ASP A 133 5.12 -10.90 29.70
CA ASP A 133 4.18 -10.31 28.73
C ASP A 133 4.93 -9.48 27.69
N LEU A 134 5.91 -8.67 28.14
CA LEU A 134 6.74 -7.85 27.28
C LEU A 134 7.56 -8.73 26.32
N CYS A 135 8.26 -9.74 26.84
CA CYS A 135 9.06 -10.65 26.01
C CYS A 135 8.18 -11.39 24.99
N ALA A 136 6.99 -11.86 25.39
CA ALA A 136 6.06 -12.52 24.48
C ALA A 136 5.55 -11.56 23.38
N ALA A 137 5.23 -10.32 23.75
CA ALA A 137 4.79 -9.31 22.80
C ALA A 137 5.90 -8.91 21.83
N VAL A 138 7.11 -8.62 22.34
CA VAL A 138 8.29 -8.28 21.53
C VAL A 138 8.67 -9.42 20.61
N LYS A 139 8.68 -10.67 21.10
CA LYS A 139 8.96 -11.84 20.27
C LYS A 139 7.99 -11.92 19.09
N ARG A 140 6.68 -11.80 19.33
CA ARG A 140 5.68 -11.83 18.26
C ARG A 140 5.86 -10.68 17.27
N SER A 141 6.11 -9.47 17.76
CA SER A 141 6.32 -8.30 16.89
C SER A 141 7.59 -8.41 16.07
N ILE A 142 8.69 -8.92 16.65
CA ILE A 142 9.95 -9.16 15.93
C ILE A 142 9.80 -10.32 14.95
N GLU A 143 9.15 -11.42 15.33
CA GLU A 143 8.86 -12.53 14.41
C GLU A 143 8.04 -12.04 13.22
N GLN A 144 6.99 -11.26 13.47
CA GLN A 144 6.17 -10.66 12.42
C GLN A 144 6.99 -9.68 11.58
N TRP A 145 7.80 -8.82 12.20
CA TRP A 145 8.66 -7.85 11.52
C TRP A 145 9.74 -8.52 10.66
N VAL A 146 10.41 -9.55 11.18
CA VAL A 146 11.36 -10.36 10.42
C VAL A 146 10.62 -11.08 9.31
N VAL A 147 9.45 -11.67 9.58
CA VAL A 147 8.61 -12.28 8.55
C VAL A 147 8.17 -11.24 7.52
N ASP A 148 7.89 -10.00 7.85
CA ASP A 148 7.49 -8.95 6.91
C ASP A 148 8.67 -8.41 6.09
N ARG A 149 9.88 -8.50 6.65
CA ARG A 149 11.15 -8.18 6.01
C ARG A 149 11.70 -9.33 5.16
N LEU A 150 11.39 -10.58 5.52
CA LEU A 150 11.73 -11.83 4.83
C LEU A 150 10.66 -12.27 3.82
N ARG A 151 9.38 -12.00 4.12
CA ARG A 151 8.30 -11.97 3.13
C ARG A 151 8.79 -10.97 2.11
N PRO A 152 8.73 -11.30 0.82
CA PRO A 152 9.28 -10.40 -0.17
C PRO A 152 8.59 -9.02 -0.10
N ARG A 153 9.23 -8.07 0.61
CA ARG A 153 9.68 -6.82 0.00
C ARG A 153 10.76 -7.15 -1.04
N ALA A 154 10.52 -8.15 -1.89
CA ALA A 154 11.32 -8.35 -3.07
C ALA A 154 10.89 -7.22 -3.97
N THR A 155 11.72 -6.18 -4.07
CA THR A 155 12.40 -5.92 -5.34
C THR A 155 12.94 -4.50 -5.48
N SER A 156 12.94 -3.59 -4.49
CA SER A 156 13.69 -2.33 -4.70
C SER A 156 15.16 -2.64 -5.04
N GLY A 157 15.56 -2.39 -6.28
CA GLY A 157 16.85 -2.84 -6.81
C GLY A 157 16.92 -4.34 -7.16
N ALA A 158 15.83 -4.99 -7.54
CA ALA A 158 15.83 -6.33 -8.09
C ALA A 158 15.10 -6.37 -9.43
N ALA A 159 15.67 -7.13 -10.37
CA ALA A 159 15.10 -7.37 -11.68
C ALA A 159 14.76 -8.85 -11.82
N THR A 160 13.62 -9.14 -12.44
CA THR A 160 13.18 -10.50 -12.79
C THR A 160 13.01 -10.58 -14.29
N LEU A 161 13.64 -11.58 -14.93
CA LEU A 161 13.37 -11.91 -16.32
C LEU A 161 12.07 -12.70 -16.40
N LEU A 162 11.14 -12.25 -17.23
CA LEU A 162 9.83 -12.82 -17.43
C LEU A 162 9.76 -13.46 -18.81
N GLU A 163 9.46 -14.76 -18.83
CA GLU A 163 9.26 -15.54 -20.05
C GLU A 163 7.81 -16.01 -20.20
N HIS A 164 7.07 -16.10 -19.09
CA HIS A 164 5.67 -16.51 -19.08
C HIS A 164 4.79 -15.51 -18.34
N SER A 165 3.55 -15.37 -18.80
CA SER A 165 2.58 -14.42 -18.23
C SER A 165 2.18 -14.73 -16.79
N ASP A 166 2.43 -15.95 -16.32
CA ASP A 166 2.14 -16.38 -14.94
C ASP A 166 3.21 -15.93 -13.95
N ASP A 167 4.40 -15.58 -14.44
CA ASP A 167 5.53 -15.13 -13.62
C ASP A 167 5.49 -13.62 -13.34
N VAL A 168 4.53 -12.90 -13.93
CA VAL A 168 4.44 -11.44 -13.83
C VAL A 168 4.15 -11.03 -12.39
N PRO A 169 5.04 -10.24 -11.75
CA PRO A 169 4.82 -9.76 -10.38
C PRO A 169 3.55 -8.92 -10.29
N HIS A 170 2.87 -9.02 -9.15
CA HIS A 170 1.68 -8.21 -8.84
C HIS A 170 0.51 -8.34 -9.83
N LYS A 171 0.54 -9.31 -10.75
CA LYS A 171 -0.57 -9.60 -11.66
C LYS A 171 -1.83 -9.95 -10.85
N PRO A 172 -2.91 -9.19 -10.99
CA PRO A 172 -4.13 -9.49 -10.26
C PRO A 172 -4.80 -10.74 -10.85
N ARG A 173 -5.44 -11.54 -9.98
CA ARG A 173 -6.20 -12.72 -10.43
C ARG A 173 -7.32 -12.38 -11.41
N ARG A 174 -7.87 -11.17 -11.28
CA ARG A 174 -8.85 -10.61 -12.19
C ARG A 174 -8.61 -9.10 -12.29
N PHE A 175 -8.50 -8.61 -13.51
CA PHE A 175 -8.35 -7.19 -13.80
C PHE A 175 -9.72 -6.59 -14.19
N PHE A 176 -9.96 -5.34 -13.81
CA PHE A 176 -11.24 -4.65 -14.00
C PHE A 176 -11.04 -3.32 -14.71
N GLY A 177 -11.86 -3.07 -15.72
CA GLY A 177 -11.85 -1.85 -16.51
C GLY A 177 -10.57 -1.65 -17.33
N ARG A 178 -10.35 -0.39 -17.74
CA ARG A 178 -9.11 0.11 -18.39
C ARG A 178 -8.75 -0.53 -19.73
N THR A 179 -9.68 -1.18 -20.41
CA THR A 179 -9.46 -1.78 -21.74
C THR A 179 -8.87 -0.78 -22.73
N GLN A 180 -9.45 0.42 -22.83
CA GLN A 180 -8.95 1.46 -23.74
C GLN A 180 -7.55 1.92 -23.35
N GLN A 181 -7.27 2.11 -22.05
CA GLN A 181 -5.94 2.51 -21.59
C GLN A 181 -4.88 1.45 -21.93
N ILE A 182 -5.21 0.16 -21.78
CA ILE A 182 -4.30 -0.94 -22.20
C ILE A 182 -4.03 -0.85 -23.70
N THR A 183 -5.07 -0.68 -24.51
CA THR A 183 -4.91 -0.53 -25.97
C THR A 183 -3.99 0.63 -26.33
N ASP A 184 -4.20 1.79 -25.71
CA ASP A 184 -3.41 2.99 -25.98
C ASP A 184 -1.94 2.82 -25.54
N ILE A 185 -1.72 2.24 -24.35
CA ILE A 185 -0.37 1.94 -23.84
C ILE A 185 0.35 0.97 -24.79
N ARG A 186 -0.32 -0.09 -25.24
CA ARG A 186 0.29 -1.06 -26.15
C ARG A 186 0.65 -0.47 -27.50
N ALA A 187 -0.18 0.44 -28.04
CA ALA A 187 0.12 1.16 -29.26
C ALA A 187 1.40 2.00 -29.10
N ALA A 188 1.51 2.77 -28.02
CA ALA A 188 2.69 3.58 -27.74
C ALA A 188 3.97 2.73 -27.56
N LEU A 189 3.88 1.62 -26.83
CA LEU A 189 5.00 0.70 -26.66
C LEU A 189 5.44 0.07 -27.99
N ALA A 190 4.51 -0.25 -28.89
CA ALA A 190 4.80 -0.78 -30.22
C ALA A 190 5.49 0.26 -31.12
N ASP A 191 5.15 1.55 -30.96
CA ASP A 191 5.80 2.67 -31.65
C ASP A 191 7.16 3.05 -31.04
N GLY A 192 7.59 2.35 -29.97
CA GLY A 192 8.84 2.61 -29.27
C GLY A 192 8.79 3.83 -28.34
N GLU A 193 7.61 4.38 -28.07
CA GLU A 193 7.46 5.49 -27.13
C GLU A 193 7.49 4.97 -25.68
N PRO A 194 8.38 5.51 -24.81
CA PRO A 194 8.37 5.18 -23.40
C PRO A 194 7.05 5.61 -22.75
N VAL A 195 6.45 4.72 -21.97
CA VAL A 195 5.17 5.00 -21.29
C VAL A 195 5.40 5.18 -19.79
N LEU A 196 4.93 6.30 -19.23
CA LEU A 196 4.97 6.57 -17.79
C LEU A 196 3.56 6.59 -17.22
N LEU A 197 3.23 5.58 -16.42
CA LEU A 197 1.98 5.50 -15.65
C LEU A 197 2.08 6.36 -14.40
N GLN A 198 1.20 7.36 -14.27
CA GLN A 198 1.22 8.35 -13.19
C GLN A 198 -0.10 8.36 -12.42
N GLY A 199 -0.05 8.59 -11.12
CA GLY A 199 -1.25 8.59 -10.28
C GLY A 199 -0.92 8.45 -8.80
N LEU A 200 -1.93 8.61 -7.96
CA LEU A 200 -1.88 8.43 -6.52
C LEU A 200 -1.63 6.97 -6.13
N ALA A 201 -1.22 6.77 -4.88
CA ALA A 201 -1.07 5.44 -4.31
C ALA A 201 -2.43 4.71 -4.29
N GLY A 202 -2.44 3.42 -4.59
CA GLY A 202 -3.67 2.60 -4.55
C GLY A 202 -4.59 2.70 -5.76
N GLU A 203 -4.30 3.55 -6.75
CA GLU A 203 -5.10 3.61 -8.00
C GLU A 203 -4.88 2.40 -8.91
N GLY A 204 -3.76 1.68 -8.76
CA GLY A 204 -3.50 0.43 -9.50
C GLY A 204 -2.55 0.56 -10.68
N LYS A 205 -1.61 1.52 -10.65
CA LYS A 205 -0.53 1.64 -11.64
C LYS A 205 0.26 0.35 -11.84
N THR A 206 0.75 -0.23 -10.75
CA THR A 206 1.49 -1.51 -10.76
C THR A 206 0.65 -2.65 -11.32
N ALA A 207 -0.65 -2.70 -10.98
CA ALA A 207 -1.56 -3.71 -11.52
C ALA A 207 -1.82 -3.52 -13.03
N LEU A 208 -1.93 -2.27 -13.50
CA LEU A 208 -2.06 -1.97 -14.93
C LEU A 208 -0.77 -2.33 -15.70
N ALA A 209 0.40 -1.99 -15.15
CA ALA A 209 1.68 -2.39 -15.72
C ALA A 209 1.83 -3.92 -15.78
N ALA A 210 1.44 -4.62 -14.71
CA ALA A 210 1.44 -6.09 -14.68
C ALA A 210 0.47 -6.69 -15.71
N GLN A 211 -0.71 -6.10 -15.90
CA GLN A 211 -1.64 -6.56 -16.94
C GLN A 211 -1.05 -6.37 -18.34
N VAL A 212 -0.48 -5.20 -18.64
CA VAL A 212 0.16 -4.94 -19.95
C VAL A 212 1.34 -5.89 -20.20
N ALA A 213 2.20 -6.12 -19.20
CA ALA A 213 3.31 -7.05 -19.32
C ALA A 213 2.85 -8.52 -19.49
N SER A 214 1.74 -8.89 -18.84
CA SER A 214 1.12 -10.19 -19.03
C SER A 214 0.61 -10.36 -20.46
N ASP A 215 -0.08 -9.36 -21.00
CA ASP A 215 -0.62 -9.41 -22.37
C ASP A 215 0.52 -9.44 -23.40
N TRP A 216 1.59 -8.67 -23.18
CA TRP A 216 2.82 -8.70 -23.99
C TRP A 216 3.42 -10.11 -24.09
N LEU A 217 3.58 -10.79 -22.96
CA LEU A 217 4.13 -12.15 -22.90
C LEU A 217 3.17 -13.17 -23.52
N HIS A 218 1.86 -12.99 -23.31
CA HIS A 218 0.84 -13.89 -23.85
C HIS A 218 0.77 -13.84 -25.38
N ASP A 219 0.87 -12.64 -25.95
CA ASP A 219 0.78 -12.43 -27.39
C ASP A 219 2.09 -12.77 -28.12
N GLY A 220 3.16 -13.04 -27.38
CA GLY A 220 4.44 -13.46 -27.93
C GLY A 220 5.32 -12.30 -28.41
N ASP A 221 5.10 -11.09 -27.89
CA ASP A 221 5.83 -9.87 -28.26
C ASP A 221 7.29 -9.83 -27.72
N GLY A 222 7.75 -10.94 -27.12
CA GLY A 222 9.11 -11.13 -26.62
C GLY A 222 9.20 -11.16 -25.09
N LYS A 223 10.40 -11.43 -24.57
CA LYS A 223 10.64 -11.49 -23.12
C LYS A 223 10.51 -10.11 -22.49
N ALA A 224 10.16 -10.06 -21.21
CA ALA A 224 10.09 -8.83 -20.44
C ALA A 224 11.05 -8.86 -19.24
N ILE A 225 11.50 -7.71 -18.76
CA ILE A 225 12.14 -7.57 -17.46
C ILE A 225 11.22 -6.74 -16.57
N TRP A 226 10.98 -7.21 -15.35
CA TRP A 226 10.37 -6.44 -14.28
C TRP A 226 11.44 -5.98 -13.30
N LEU A 227 11.73 -4.68 -13.28
CA LEU A 227 12.65 -4.03 -12.35
C LEU A 227 11.83 -3.21 -11.36
N ALA A 228 11.84 -3.55 -10.07
CA ALA A 228 11.30 -2.59 -9.10
C ALA A 228 12.39 -1.61 -8.66
N ALA A 229 12.13 -0.33 -8.91
CA ALA A 229 13.13 0.71 -8.74
C ALA A 229 13.18 1.22 -7.30
N GLY A 230 12.03 1.56 -6.73
CA GLY A 230 11.95 2.26 -5.46
C GLY A 230 12.80 3.53 -5.46
N SER A 231 13.56 3.73 -4.39
CA SER A 231 14.54 4.81 -4.24
C SER A 231 15.97 4.40 -4.61
N THR A 232 16.17 3.21 -5.20
CA THR A 232 17.51 2.66 -5.48
C THR A 232 18.30 3.56 -6.46
N PRO A 233 19.57 3.87 -6.17
CA PRO A 233 20.46 4.60 -7.09
C PRO A 233 20.70 3.85 -8.41
N ALA A 234 21.16 4.57 -9.44
CA ALA A 234 21.36 4.03 -10.78
C ALA A 234 22.27 2.79 -10.80
N GLU A 235 23.36 2.83 -10.03
CA GLU A 235 24.35 1.75 -9.93
C GLU A 235 23.70 0.46 -9.43
N GLY A 236 22.87 0.56 -8.39
CA GLY A 236 22.12 -0.57 -7.86
C GLY A 236 21.09 -1.11 -8.85
N LEU A 237 20.42 -0.24 -9.62
CA LEU A 237 19.49 -0.65 -10.68
C LEU A 237 20.20 -1.35 -11.83
N PHE A 238 21.40 -0.88 -12.22
CA PHE A 238 22.21 -1.52 -13.25
C PHE A 238 22.68 -2.92 -12.84
N GLU A 239 23.15 -3.06 -11.59
CA GLU A 239 23.49 -4.37 -11.04
C GLU A 239 22.30 -5.31 -10.99
N ALA A 240 21.12 -4.78 -10.63
CA ALA A 240 19.86 -5.51 -10.61
C ALA A 240 19.50 -6.04 -12.00
N LEU A 241 19.54 -5.18 -13.02
CA LEU A 241 19.31 -5.54 -14.42
C LEU A 241 20.27 -6.60 -14.93
N GLY A 242 21.53 -6.59 -14.47
CA GLY A 242 22.53 -7.61 -14.81
C GLY A 242 22.27 -8.98 -14.18
N ARG A 243 21.53 -9.04 -13.07
CA ARG A 243 21.42 -10.24 -12.22
C ARG A 243 20.76 -11.42 -12.92
N PRO A 244 19.62 -11.27 -13.64
CA PRO A 244 18.99 -12.37 -14.36
C PRO A 244 19.90 -13.03 -15.41
N PHE A 245 20.93 -12.31 -15.89
CA PHE A 245 21.86 -12.78 -16.90
C PHE A 245 23.22 -13.22 -16.32
N GLY A 246 23.40 -13.17 -14.99
CA GLY A 246 24.68 -13.47 -14.34
C GLY A 246 25.75 -12.40 -14.53
N LEU A 247 25.39 -11.19 -14.99
CA LEU A 247 26.32 -10.12 -15.37
C LEU A 247 26.45 -9.01 -14.32
N SER A 248 25.83 -9.14 -13.14
CA SER A 248 25.87 -8.09 -12.10
C SER A 248 27.30 -7.66 -11.74
N ARG A 249 28.23 -8.61 -11.60
CA ARG A 249 29.62 -8.29 -11.21
C ARG A 249 30.40 -7.55 -12.30
N GLU A 250 30.08 -7.81 -13.56
CA GLU A 250 30.73 -7.14 -14.70
C GLU A 250 30.23 -5.70 -14.79
N ILE A 251 28.91 -5.52 -14.69
CA ILE A 251 28.28 -4.20 -14.66
C ILE A 251 28.72 -3.38 -13.44
N ALA A 252 28.89 -4.00 -12.27
CA ALA A 252 29.35 -3.32 -11.05
C ALA A 252 30.81 -2.82 -11.12
N ARG A 253 31.63 -3.39 -12.02
CA ARG A 253 33.03 -2.96 -12.20
C ARG A 253 33.14 -1.71 -13.07
N GLU A 254 32.16 -1.51 -13.94
CA GLU A 254 32.08 -0.33 -14.79
C GLU A 254 31.49 0.86 -14.01
N THR A 255 31.83 2.07 -14.43
CA THR A 255 31.30 3.30 -13.81
C THR A 255 30.92 4.31 -14.88
N GLY A 256 30.07 5.28 -14.52
CA GLY A 256 29.69 6.37 -15.42
C GLY A 256 29.07 5.85 -16.72
N ASP A 257 29.52 6.38 -17.86
CA ASP A 257 28.98 6.04 -19.18
C ASP A 257 29.36 4.62 -19.64
N ALA A 258 30.47 4.07 -19.15
CA ALA A 258 30.86 2.68 -19.45
C ALA A 258 29.84 1.69 -18.87
N GLN A 259 29.33 1.98 -17.68
CA GLN A 259 28.28 1.17 -17.04
C GLN A 259 26.96 1.21 -17.83
N VAL A 260 26.58 2.40 -18.31
CA VAL A 260 25.41 2.58 -19.20
C VAL A 260 25.58 1.79 -20.49
N ALA A 261 26.76 1.85 -21.11
CA ALA A 261 27.06 1.10 -22.33
C ALA A 261 27.02 -0.43 -22.10
N ALA A 262 27.54 -0.91 -20.97
CA ALA A 262 27.51 -2.33 -20.61
C ALA A 262 26.07 -2.85 -20.44
N VAL A 263 25.21 -2.11 -19.72
CA VAL A 263 23.79 -2.46 -19.57
C VAL A 263 23.08 -2.42 -20.92
N ARG A 264 23.33 -1.41 -21.76
CA ARG A 264 22.77 -1.33 -23.11
C ARG A 264 23.15 -2.52 -23.98
N GLN A 265 24.42 -2.93 -23.96
CA GLN A 265 24.90 -4.08 -24.70
C GLN A 265 24.25 -5.38 -24.21
N MET A 266 24.12 -5.53 -22.89
CA MET A 266 23.44 -6.66 -22.27
C MET A 266 21.97 -6.73 -22.72
N LEU A 267 21.22 -5.62 -22.64
CA LEU A 267 19.83 -5.58 -23.07
C LEU A 267 19.68 -5.91 -24.56
N ARG A 268 20.53 -5.37 -25.43
CA ARG A 268 20.55 -5.69 -26.87
C ARG A 268 20.80 -7.18 -27.14
N ALA A 269 21.69 -7.82 -26.38
CA ALA A 269 22.02 -9.23 -26.55
C ALA A 269 20.97 -10.18 -25.95
N SER A 270 20.20 -9.71 -24.96
CA SER A 270 19.23 -10.53 -24.22
C SER A 270 17.96 -10.90 -25.01
N GLY A 271 17.62 -10.14 -26.05
CA GLY A 271 16.35 -10.28 -26.78
C GLY A 271 15.12 -9.86 -25.98
N VAL A 272 15.29 -9.06 -24.93
CA VAL A 272 14.19 -8.51 -24.13
C VAL A 272 13.47 -7.41 -24.93
N GLY A 273 12.17 -7.60 -25.13
CA GLY A 273 11.30 -6.68 -25.87
C GLY A 273 10.68 -5.61 -24.99
N LEU A 274 10.51 -5.86 -23.69
CA LEU A 274 9.88 -4.91 -22.75
C LEU A 274 10.67 -4.80 -21.44
N LEU A 275 10.94 -3.57 -21.00
CA LEU A 275 11.43 -3.26 -19.66
C LEU A 275 10.34 -2.52 -18.87
N VAL A 276 9.87 -3.13 -17.80
CA VAL A 276 8.98 -2.50 -16.82
C VAL A 276 9.80 -2.02 -15.62
N ILE A 277 9.73 -0.72 -15.34
CA ILE A 277 10.38 -0.08 -14.19
C ILE A 277 9.29 0.36 -13.20
N ASP A 278 9.06 -0.43 -12.16
CA ASP A 278 7.96 -0.24 -11.22
C ASP A 278 8.39 0.57 -9.97
N ASP A 279 7.48 1.41 -9.50
CA ASP A 279 7.58 2.25 -8.30
C ASP A 279 8.84 3.14 -8.31
N CYS A 280 8.98 4.01 -9.31
CA CYS A 280 10.09 4.96 -9.43
C CYS A 280 9.96 6.14 -8.45
N TRP A 281 10.96 6.32 -7.58
CA TRP A 281 11.05 7.46 -6.64
C TRP A 281 12.29 8.33 -6.90
N ASN A 282 13.26 7.84 -7.67
CA ASN A 282 14.50 8.54 -7.98
C ASN A 282 14.56 8.90 -9.48
N GLY A 283 14.30 10.18 -9.80
CA GLY A 283 14.29 10.68 -11.18
C GLY A 283 15.66 10.68 -11.86
N GLU A 284 16.74 10.89 -11.10
CA GLU A 284 18.11 10.85 -11.64
C GLU A 284 18.49 9.42 -12.03
N ALA A 285 18.19 8.46 -11.15
CA ALA A 285 18.40 7.05 -11.44
C ALA A 285 17.57 6.58 -12.65
N LEU A 286 16.29 6.98 -12.70
CA LEU A 286 15.42 6.67 -13.83
C LEU A 286 15.99 7.20 -15.15
N LYS A 287 16.44 8.45 -15.18
CA LYS A 287 17.06 9.06 -16.37
C LYS A 287 18.29 8.27 -16.83
N ARG A 288 19.14 7.83 -15.91
CA ARG A 288 20.32 7.02 -16.25
C ARG A 288 19.95 5.64 -16.78
N VAL A 289 18.91 5.00 -16.21
CA VAL A 289 18.41 3.72 -16.73
C VAL A 289 17.86 3.88 -18.14
N LEU A 290 17.06 4.91 -18.40
CA LEU A 290 16.52 5.20 -19.74
C LEU A 290 17.63 5.40 -20.78
N GLN A 291 18.73 6.06 -20.43
CA GLN A 291 19.91 6.18 -21.30
C GLN A 291 20.55 4.83 -21.65
N ALA A 292 20.41 3.82 -20.79
CA ALA A 292 20.94 2.49 -21.03
C ALA A 292 20.00 1.62 -21.88
N VAL A 293 18.72 1.98 -22.01
CA VAL A 293 17.77 1.17 -22.80
C VAL A 293 18.04 1.35 -24.30
N PRO A 294 18.16 0.27 -25.08
CA PRO A 294 18.24 0.37 -26.53
C PRO A 294 16.87 0.61 -27.18
N ASP A 295 16.84 1.25 -28.35
CA ASP A 295 15.61 1.52 -29.12
C ASP A 295 14.78 0.27 -29.47
N SER A 296 15.40 -0.92 -29.40
CA SER A 296 14.74 -2.21 -29.64
C SER A 296 13.94 -2.74 -28.44
N THR A 297 14.00 -2.07 -27.29
CA THR A 297 13.34 -2.49 -26.05
C THR A 297 12.33 -1.42 -25.64
N ALA A 298 11.05 -1.77 -25.68
CA ALA A 298 9.98 -0.91 -25.20
C ALA A 298 10.12 -0.67 -23.68
N VAL A 299 9.69 0.49 -23.20
CA VAL A 299 9.82 0.87 -21.79
C VAL A 299 8.49 1.30 -21.22
N MET A 300 8.13 0.70 -20.09
CA MET A 300 7.01 1.13 -19.28
C MET A 300 7.49 1.43 -17.86
N MET A 301 7.01 2.52 -17.27
CA MET A 301 7.40 2.99 -15.95
C MET A 301 6.16 3.25 -15.10
N THR A 302 6.26 3.06 -13.79
CA THR A 302 5.24 3.54 -12.85
C THR A 302 5.84 4.52 -11.86
N ALA A 303 5.16 5.64 -11.62
CA ALA A 303 5.59 6.64 -10.66
C ALA A 303 4.39 7.34 -10.01
N ARG A 304 4.61 7.92 -8.82
CA ARG A 304 3.64 8.81 -8.18
C ARG A 304 3.84 10.27 -8.60
N GLN A 305 5.08 10.62 -8.91
CA GLN A 305 5.48 11.96 -9.30
C GLN A 305 5.57 12.06 -10.83
N ARG A 306 5.49 13.29 -11.34
CA ARG A 306 5.73 13.57 -12.75
C ARG A 306 7.23 13.59 -13.00
N TYR A 307 7.67 12.79 -13.97
CA TYR A 307 9.01 12.89 -14.53
C TYR A 307 8.93 13.45 -15.94
N PRO A 308 9.85 14.34 -16.34
CA PRO A 308 9.99 14.76 -17.73
C PRO A 308 10.60 13.59 -18.52
N VAL A 309 9.74 12.73 -19.06
CA VAL A 309 10.12 11.64 -19.96
C VAL A 309 9.79 12.01 -21.40
N GLU A 310 10.66 11.65 -22.34
CA GLU A 310 10.43 11.83 -23.78
C GLU A 310 9.51 10.71 -24.30
N GLY A 311 8.24 10.75 -23.88
CA GLY A 311 7.25 9.73 -24.22
C GLY A 311 5.86 10.04 -23.67
N GLN A 312 4.97 9.04 -23.66
CA GLN A 312 3.59 9.21 -23.25
C GLN A 312 3.43 9.11 -21.72
N ALA A 313 2.93 10.18 -21.09
CA ALA A 313 2.47 10.15 -19.70
C ALA A 313 0.99 9.75 -19.65
N VAL A 314 0.69 8.62 -19.03
CA VAL A 314 -0.67 8.08 -18.91
C VAL A 314 -1.16 8.22 -17.46
N PRO A 315 -2.17 9.08 -17.19
CA PRO A 315 -2.76 9.17 -15.87
C PRO A 315 -3.59 7.92 -15.58
N VAL A 316 -3.31 7.28 -14.45
CA VAL A 316 -4.10 6.19 -13.89
C VAL A 316 -4.99 6.79 -12.83
N GLU A 317 -6.28 6.86 -13.09
CA GLU A 317 -7.24 7.50 -12.18
C GLU A 317 -8.15 6.46 -11.49
N ALA A 318 -9.03 6.98 -10.65
CA ALA A 318 -10.12 6.25 -10.03
C ALA A 318 -10.96 5.47 -11.07
N LEU A 319 -11.32 4.22 -10.73
CA LEU A 319 -12.04 3.32 -11.63
C LEU A 319 -13.42 3.90 -12.00
N PRO A 320 -13.91 3.68 -13.24
CA PRO A 320 -15.32 3.91 -13.56
C PRO A 320 -16.23 3.24 -12.52
N LEU A 321 -17.36 3.87 -12.20
CA LEU A 321 -18.23 3.39 -11.10
C LEU A 321 -18.64 1.92 -11.28
N ALA A 322 -19.01 1.52 -12.50
CA ALA A 322 -19.37 0.13 -12.81
C ALA A 322 -18.22 -0.86 -12.56
N ASP A 323 -16.98 -0.49 -12.93
CA ASP A 323 -15.80 -1.32 -12.71
C ASP A 323 -15.45 -1.41 -11.22
N ALA A 324 -15.62 -0.31 -10.47
CA ALA A 324 -15.43 -0.30 -9.02
C ALA A 324 -16.45 -1.22 -8.32
N VAL A 325 -17.72 -1.20 -8.74
CA VAL A 325 -18.75 -2.10 -8.20
C VAL A 325 -18.45 -3.56 -8.55
N ALA A 326 -17.97 -3.83 -9.77
CA ALA A 326 -17.57 -5.17 -10.17
C ALA A 326 -16.37 -5.69 -9.35
N LEU A 327 -15.37 -4.83 -9.10
CA LEU A 327 -14.24 -5.13 -8.23
C LEU A 327 -14.68 -5.41 -6.79
N LEU A 328 -15.57 -4.57 -6.24
CA LEU A 328 -16.15 -4.76 -4.90
C LEU A 328 -16.83 -6.12 -4.79
N GLY A 329 -17.71 -6.43 -5.75
CA GLY A 329 -18.46 -7.68 -5.77
C GLY A 329 -17.56 -8.91 -5.88
N TYR A 330 -16.51 -8.83 -6.70
CA TYR A 330 -15.52 -9.91 -6.83
C TYR A 330 -14.83 -10.22 -5.49
N HIS A 331 -14.36 -9.21 -4.76
CA HIS A 331 -13.70 -9.42 -3.47
C HIS A 331 -14.68 -9.78 -2.35
N ALA A 332 -15.92 -9.30 -2.42
CA ALA A 332 -17.00 -9.68 -1.51
C ALA A 332 -17.48 -11.13 -1.71
N GLY A 333 -17.09 -11.79 -2.80
CA GLY A 333 -17.56 -13.13 -3.15
C GLY A 333 -18.98 -13.14 -3.73
N PHE A 334 -19.49 -11.99 -4.18
CA PHE A 334 -20.77 -11.93 -4.90
C PHE A 334 -20.58 -12.48 -6.31
N THR A 335 -21.29 -13.55 -6.64
CA THR A 335 -21.25 -14.19 -7.95
C THR A 335 -22.21 -13.53 -8.93
N SER A 336 -21.96 -12.26 -9.30
CA SER A 336 -22.22 -11.65 -10.62
C SER A 336 -22.02 -10.13 -10.61
N PRO A 337 -21.43 -9.52 -11.65
CA PRO A 337 -21.49 -8.07 -11.85
C PRO A 337 -22.93 -7.66 -12.25
N PRO A 338 -23.40 -6.43 -11.99
CA PRO A 338 -24.48 -5.88 -12.80
C PRO A 338 -23.96 -5.86 -14.24
N GLY A 339 -24.59 -6.63 -15.13
CA GLY A 339 -24.32 -6.53 -16.55
C GLY A 339 -24.46 -5.08 -17.02
N PRO A 340 -23.80 -4.67 -18.11
CA PRO A 340 -23.99 -3.33 -18.66
C PRO A 340 -25.49 -3.09 -18.80
N LEU A 341 -25.96 -1.93 -18.34
CA LEU A 341 -27.32 -1.44 -18.56
C LEU A 341 -27.57 -1.39 -20.07
N SER A 342 -27.96 -2.53 -20.65
CA SER A 342 -28.53 -2.57 -21.98
C SER A 342 -29.90 -1.96 -21.84
N ALA A 343 -30.05 -0.76 -22.40
CA ALA A 343 -31.33 -0.11 -22.60
C ALA A 343 -32.35 -1.14 -23.10
N SER A 344 -33.36 -1.41 -22.28
CA SER A 344 -34.51 -2.23 -22.67
C SER A 344 -35.20 -1.54 -23.84
N ARG A 345 -34.89 -2.01 -25.05
CA ARG A 345 -35.81 -1.93 -26.17
C ARG A 345 -36.99 -2.83 -25.83
N GLU A 346 -38.00 -2.27 -25.19
CA GLU A 346 -39.33 -2.83 -25.28
C GLU A 346 -39.91 -2.47 -26.65
N GLY A 347 -40.30 -3.51 -27.39
CA GLY A 347 -41.13 -3.36 -28.58
C GLY A 347 -40.59 -4.08 -29.80
N GLU A 348 -40.64 -5.41 -29.81
CA GLU A 348 -41.04 -6.11 -31.03
C GLU A 348 -41.63 -7.48 -30.69
N GLY A 349 -42.91 -7.61 -31.06
CA GLY A 349 -43.78 -8.71 -30.70
C GLY A 349 -43.38 -10.03 -31.32
N ALA A 350 -43.52 -11.08 -30.53
CA ALA A 350 -43.53 -12.46 -30.98
C ALA A 350 -44.68 -12.67 -31.97
N ARG A 351 -44.36 -13.17 -33.18
CA ARG A 351 -45.30 -13.89 -34.03
C ARG A 351 -44.94 -15.38 -34.01
N SER A 352 -45.90 -16.12 -33.46
CA SER A 352 -46.30 -17.50 -33.72
C SER A 352 -45.27 -18.47 -34.32
N GLU A 353 -45.08 -19.59 -33.62
CA GLU A 353 -45.20 -20.88 -34.30
C GLU A 353 -45.92 -21.91 -33.41
N VAL A 354 -46.93 -22.51 -34.05
CA VAL A 354 -47.89 -23.50 -33.58
C VAL A 354 -47.21 -24.81 -33.21
N GLY A 355 -47.58 -25.39 -32.07
CA GLY A 355 -47.26 -26.76 -31.71
C GLY A 355 -48.33 -27.35 -30.80
N ARG A 356 -49.16 -28.22 -31.37
CA ARG A 356 -50.30 -28.92 -30.76
C ARG A 356 -49.84 -29.91 -29.67
N GLY A 357 -50.64 -30.06 -28.62
CA GLY A 357 -50.55 -31.18 -27.67
C GLY A 357 -51.63 -31.08 -26.60
N GLU A 358 -52.66 -31.90 -26.74
CA GLU A 358 -53.86 -32.02 -25.91
C GLU A 358 -53.55 -32.52 -24.49
N GLY A 359 -54.37 -32.13 -23.51
CA GLY A 359 -54.32 -32.64 -22.15
C GLY A 359 -55.28 -31.92 -21.22
N GLU A 360 -56.50 -32.44 -21.13
CA GLU A 360 -57.61 -31.99 -20.28
C GLU A 360 -57.28 -32.01 -18.78
N GLY A 361 -57.90 -31.08 -18.02
CA GLY A 361 -57.89 -31.11 -16.56
C GLY A 361 -58.31 -29.79 -15.93
N ALA A 362 -59.61 -29.51 -15.89
CA ALA A 362 -60.21 -28.41 -15.12
C ALA A 362 -60.23 -28.74 -13.61
N HIS A 363 -60.01 -27.74 -12.75
CA HIS A 363 -60.95 -27.33 -11.69
C HIS A 363 -60.39 -26.17 -10.83
N GLU A 364 -61.25 -25.17 -10.64
CA GLU A 364 -61.42 -24.26 -9.48
C GLU A 364 -60.27 -23.31 -9.09
N ALA A 365 -60.35 -21.99 -9.32
CA ALA A 365 -61.28 -20.99 -8.73
C ALA A 365 -61.18 -20.90 -7.20
N GLY A 366 -60.67 -19.76 -6.72
CA GLY A 366 -60.58 -19.43 -5.31
C GLY A 366 -59.97 -18.05 -5.10
N GLU A 367 -60.70 -17.01 -5.53
CA GLU A 367 -60.56 -15.66 -4.99
C GLU A 367 -60.76 -15.66 -3.47
N SER A 368 -59.96 -14.88 -2.75
CA SER A 368 -60.42 -14.21 -1.53
C SER A 368 -59.56 -12.99 -1.20
N GLU A 369 -60.11 -11.82 -1.56
CA GLU A 369 -60.29 -10.62 -0.72
C GLU A 369 -59.13 -10.18 0.18
N ARG A 370 -58.51 -9.03 -0.10
CA ARG A 370 -58.96 -7.66 0.28
C ARG A 370 -59.02 -7.41 1.79
N LYS A 371 -58.10 -6.56 2.27
CA LYS A 371 -58.30 -5.44 3.23
C LYS A 371 -57.02 -4.59 3.16
N ALA A 372 -56.97 -3.47 2.45
CA ALA A 372 -57.62 -2.18 2.74
C ALA A 372 -57.31 -1.68 4.17
N GLY A 373 -56.33 -0.78 4.24
CA GLY A 373 -55.95 0.00 5.40
C GLY A 373 -55.25 1.27 4.91
N GLU A 374 -56.04 2.18 4.34
CA GLU A 374 -55.62 3.53 4.00
C GLU A 374 -55.27 4.32 5.28
N ALA A 375 -54.11 4.96 5.28
CA ALA A 375 -53.86 6.14 6.10
C ALA A 375 -53.33 7.25 5.18
N HIS A 376 -54.23 8.18 4.87
CA HIS A 376 -53.96 9.42 4.18
C HIS A 376 -52.90 10.27 4.93
N SER A 377 -51.87 10.73 4.22
CA SER A 377 -51.24 12.02 4.51
C SER A 377 -50.82 12.72 3.22
N ARG A 378 -51.73 13.59 2.79
CA ARG A 378 -51.61 14.78 1.93
C ARG A 378 -50.30 15.01 1.16
N ALA A 379 -50.50 15.03 -0.16
CA ALA A 379 -49.67 15.64 -1.17
C ALA A 379 -49.32 17.11 -0.88
N ALA A 380 -48.06 17.44 -1.06
CA ALA A 380 -47.60 18.76 -1.47
C ALA A 380 -47.11 18.64 -2.92
N THR A 381 -47.89 19.19 -3.85
CA THR A 381 -47.52 19.39 -5.25
C THR A 381 -46.45 20.47 -5.35
N GLY A 382 -45.28 20.13 -5.91
CA GLY A 382 -44.21 21.09 -6.16
C GLY A 382 -43.12 20.57 -7.10
N ARG A 383 -43.36 20.76 -8.40
CA ARG A 383 -42.41 20.97 -9.52
C ARG A 383 -41.28 19.93 -9.76
N GLY A 384 -41.22 19.47 -11.01
CA GLY A 384 -40.29 18.45 -11.49
C GLY A 384 -38.82 18.77 -11.22
N GLY A 385 -38.13 17.78 -10.67
CA GLY A 385 -36.68 17.66 -10.67
C GLY A 385 -36.31 16.41 -11.46
N ALA A 386 -35.26 16.51 -12.26
CA ALA A 386 -34.65 15.42 -13.01
C ALA A 386 -34.52 14.16 -12.15
N GLY A 387 -34.85 12.99 -12.71
CA GLY A 387 -34.66 11.70 -12.06
C GLY A 387 -33.19 11.49 -11.73
N GLY A 388 -32.78 11.84 -10.51
CA GLY A 388 -31.52 11.43 -9.94
C GLY A 388 -31.61 9.94 -9.69
N GLU A 389 -30.85 9.16 -10.45
CA GLU A 389 -30.73 7.72 -10.24
C GLU A 389 -30.26 7.48 -8.80
N VAL A 390 -31.07 6.77 -8.02
CA VAL A 390 -30.73 6.47 -6.62
C VAL A 390 -29.63 5.42 -6.64
N LEU A 391 -28.43 5.81 -6.25
CA LEU A 391 -27.29 4.89 -6.15
C LEU A 391 -27.61 3.75 -5.19
N THR A 392 -27.31 2.53 -5.62
CA THR A 392 -27.30 1.33 -4.77
C THR A 392 -26.28 1.47 -3.65
N ASP A 393 -26.43 0.70 -2.56
CA ASP A 393 -25.46 0.76 -1.45
C ASP A 393 -24.04 0.37 -1.88
N ALA A 394 -23.89 -0.53 -2.86
CA ALA A 394 -22.58 -0.87 -3.43
C ALA A 394 -21.95 0.32 -4.18
N GLU A 395 -22.73 1.02 -4.99
CA GLU A 395 -22.28 2.24 -5.67
C GLU A 395 -21.92 3.35 -4.67
N ARG A 396 -22.70 3.49 -3.60
CA ARG A 396 -22.42 4.42 -2.51
C ARG A 396 -21.10 4.08 -1.81
N VAL A 397 -20.85 2.80 -1.48
CA VAL A 397 -19.54 2.36 -0.94
C VAL A 397 -18.41 2.78 -1.88
N CYS A 398 -18.52 2.45 -3.17
CA CYS A 398 -17.49 2.79 -4.15
C CYS A 398 -17.27 4.30 -4.28
N ALA A 399 -18.36 5.10 -4.27
CA ALA A 399 -18.29 6.55 -4.34
C ALA A 399 -17.63 7.16 -3.09
N THR A 400 -18.01 6.69 -1.89
CA THR A 400 -17.42 7.13 -0.62
C THR A 400 -15.92 6.82 -0.54
N LEU A 401 -15.47 5.71 -1.13
CA LEU A 401 -14.06 5.31 -1.19
C LEU A 401 -13.28 5.98 -2.34
N GLY A 402 -13.87 6.97 -3.02
CA GLY A 402 -13.24 7.67 -4.14
C GLY A 402 -12.99 6.80 -5.38
N ARG A 403 -13.57 5.59 -5.44
CA ARG A 403 -13.34 4.57 -6.48
C ARG A 403 -11.86 4.22 -6.67
N LEU A 404 -11.06 4.36 -5.61
CA LEU A 404 -9.67 3.91 -5.57
C LEU A 404 -9.66 2.38 -5.54
N ALA A 405 -8.99 1.74 -6.50
CA ALA A 405 -9.00 0.28 -6.65
C ALA A 405 -8.63 -0.44 -5.34
N PHE A 406 -7.58 0.03 -4.65
CA PHE A 406 -7.15 -0.54 -3.38
C PHE A 406 -8.18 -0.37 -2.25
N ALA A 407 -8.82 0.79 -2.15
CA ALA A 407 -9.85 1.04 -1.13
C ALA A 407 -11.08 0.14 -1.34
N VAL A 408 -11.49 0.00 -2.61
CA VAL A 408 -12.60 -0.86 -3.02
C VAL A 408 -12.28 -2.35 -2.79
N GLU A 409 -11.04 -2.77 -3.03
CA GLU A 409 -10.57 -4.10 -2.71
C GLU A 409 -10.63 -4.40 -1.20
N ILE A 410 -10.12 -3.49 -0.36
CA ILE A 410 -10.22 -3.62 1.11
C ILE A 410 -11.68 -3.74 1.55
N ALA A 411 -12.56 -2.90 0.99
CA ALA A 411 -13.99 -2.94 1.28
C ALA A 411 -14.60 -4.30 0.94
N GLY A 412 -14.35 -4.82 -0.26
CA GLY A 412 -14.85 -6.12 -0.68
C GLY A 412 -14.35 -7.26 0.22
N ARG A 413 -13.06 -7.25 0.59
CA ARG A 413 -12.49 -8.23 1.53
C ARG A 413 -13.14 -8.15 2.91
N ASN A 414 -13.44 -6.95 3.42
CA ASN A 414 -14.15 -6.76 4.68
C ASN A 414 -15.61 -7.25 4.61
N LEU A 415 -16.32 -7.00 3.51
CA LEU A 415 -17.67 -7.55 3.29
C LEU A 415 -17.64 -9.08 3.40
N LYS A 416 -16.67 -9.72 2.72
CA LYS A 416 -16.52 -11.18 2.74
C LYS A 416 -16.12 -11.73 4.11
N ALA A 417 -15.07 -11.18 4.73
CA ALA A 417 -14.51 -11.71 5.96
C ALA A 417 -15.49 -11.59 7.14
N ASN A 418 -16.30 -10.53 7.17
CA ASN A 418 -17.22 -10.27 8.27
C ASN A 418 -18.68 -10.60 7.94
N GLY A 419 -18.98 -11.04 6.71
CA GLY A 419 -20.34 -11.29 6.24
C GLY A 419 -21.23 -10.03 6.20
N TRP A 420 -20.63 -8.85 5.99
CA TRP A 420 -21.37 -7.58 5.96
C TRP A 420 -22.01 -7.33 4.60
N THR A 421 -23.12 -6.61 4.63
CA THR A 421 -23.73 -5.95 3.47
C THR A 421 -23.04 -4.61 3.18
N PRO A 422 -23.13 -4.08 1.95
CA PRO A 422 -22.63 -2.73 1.64
C PRO A 422 -23.22 -1.64 2.55
N ALA A 423 -24.49 -1.74 2.94
CA ALA A 423 -25.15 -0.81 3.87
C ALA A 423 -24.51 -0.83 5.26
N GLU A 424 -24.22 -2.01 5.80
CA GLU A 424 -23.54 -2.16 7.09
C GLU A 424 -22.11 -1.65 7.05
N LEU A 425 -21.40 -1.86 5.94
CA LEU A 425 -20.06 -1.28 5.75
C LEU A 425 -20.12 0.25 5.73
N LEU A 426 -21.07 0.85 5.02
CA LEU A 426 -21.28 2.32 5.02
C LEU A 426 -21.51 2.85 6.44
N ALA A 427 -22.33 2.16 7.23
CA ALA A 427 -22.59 2.54 8.62
C ALA A 427 -21.33 2.45 9.50
N LYS A 428 -20.42 1.50 9.20
CA LYS A 428 -19.16 1.30 9.95
C LYS A 428 -18.07 2.29 9.58
N ILE A 429 -17.91 2.60 8.29
CA ILE A 429 -16.89 3.57 7.86
C ILE A 429 -17.27 4.99 8.23
N GLY A 430 -18.57 5.30 8.30
CA GLY A 430 -19.07 6.63 8.65
C GLY A 430 -18.35 7.73 7.86
N ASP A 431 -17.82 8.72 8.58
CA ASP A 431 -17.07 9.85 8.01
C ASP A 431 -15.55 9.59 7.89
N ALA A 432 -15.06 8.36 8.13
CA ALA A 432 -13.63 8.02 8.11
C ALA A 432 -13.32 6.83 7.17
N PRO A 433 -13.67 6.91 5.87
CA PRO A 433 -13.44 5.83 4.90
C PRO A 433 -11.96 5.52 4.64
N ASP A 434 -11.07 6.49 4.87
CA ASP A 434 -9.62 6.38 4.73
C ASP A 434 -8.97 5.45 5.79
N LYS A 435 -9.65 5.25 6.92
CA LYS A 435 -9.22 4.40 8.03
C LYS A 435 -9.65 2.95 7.90
N LEU A 436 -10.31 2.58 6.79
CA LEU A 436 -10.71 1.21 6.56
C LEU A 436 -9.45 0.33 6.41
N GLU A 437 -9.26 -0.58 7.36
CA GLU A 437 -8.15 -1.53 7.38
C GLU A 437 -8.55 -2.86 6.72
N PRO A 438 -7.64 -3.57 6.03
CA PRO A 438 -7.92 -4.91 5.55
C PRO A 438 -8.07 -5.88 6.74
N PRO A 439 -8.83 -6.98 6.56
CA PRO A 439 -8.87 -8.06 7.53
C PRO A 439 -7.45 -8.56 7.85
N LEU A 440 -7.22 -9.04 9.08
CA LEU A 440 -5.88 -9.38 9.58
C LEU A 440 -5.09 -10.30 8.65
N GLU A 441 -5.76 -11.27 8.03
CA GLU A 441 -5.18 -12.23 7.08
C GLU A 441 -4.71 -11.62 5.74
N PHE A 442 -5.07 -10.36 5.48
CA PHE A 442 -4.82 -9.62 4.25
C PHE A 442 -3.97 -8.36 4.45
N ARG A 443 -3.36 -8.20 5.64
CA ARG A 443 -2.46 -7.08 5.92
C ARG A 443 -1.09 -7.29 5.29
N ASP A 444 -0.69 -6.30 4.51
CA ASP A 444 0.66 -6.16 3.97
C ASP A 444 1.29 -4.86 4.52
N PRO A 445 2.58 -4.88 4.91
CA PRO A 445 3.29 -3.69 5.40
C PRO A 445 3.27 -2.53 4.39
N GLY A 446 2.87 -1.33 4.83
CA GLY A 446 2.66 -0.15 3.99
C GLY A 446 1.35 -0.15 3.19
N ARG A 447 0.49 -1.16 3.37
CA ARG A 447 -0.84 -1.32 2.77
C ARG A 447 -1.90 -1.63 3.84
N GLU A 448 -1.75 -1.05 5.03
CA GLU A 448 -2.63 -1.29 6.16
C GLU A 448 -3.92 -0.45 6.10
N SER A 449 -3.93 0.63 5.33
CA SER A 449 -5.12 1.43 5.04
C SER A 449 -4.86 2.38 3.86
N VAL A 450 -5.90 3.04 3.37
CA VAL A 450 -5.75 4.12 2.38
C VAL A 450 -4.95 5.27 2.99
N ALA A 451 -5.19 5.62 4.25
CA ALA A 451 -4.43 6.64 4.97
C ALA A 451 -2.93 6.32 5.03
N ARG A 452 -2.55 5.09 5.40
CA ARG A 452 -1.12 4.69 5.47
C ARG A 452 -0.41 4.75 4.11
N LEU A 453 -1.11 4.43 3.02
CA LEU A 453 -0.57 4.58 1.66
C LEU A 453 -0.33 6.05 1.27
N LEU A 454 -1.23 6.93 1.70
CA LEU A 454 -1.09 8.38 1.49
C LEU A 454 -0.01 8.97 2.39
N ASP A 455 0.10 8.53 3.65
CA ASP A 455 1.14 8.93 4.60
C ASP A 455 2.54 8.65 4.04
N ALA A 456 2.76 7.48 3.43
CA ALA A 456 4.03 7.16 2.78
C ALA A 456 4.36 8.12 1.62
N SER A 457 3.33 8.61 0.91
CA SER A 457 3.50 9.58 -0.17
C SER A 457 3.80 10.98 0.38
N LEU A 458 3.14 11.35 1.49
CA LEU A 458 3.33 12.62 2.18
C LEU A 458 4.71 12.71 2.85
N ALA A 459 5.19 11.61 3.41
CA ALA A 459 6.52 11.50 4.04
C ALA A 459 7.66 11.65 3.02
N ALA A 460 7.40 11.35 1.75
CA ALA A 460 8.39 11.50 0.68
C ALA A 460 8.59 12.96 0.23
N LEU A 461 7.73 13.89 0.65
CA LEU A 461 7.85 15.30 0.29
C LEU A 461 8.94 16.00 1.12
N PRO A 462 9.68 16.95 0.53
CA PRO A 462 10.49 17.90 1.29
C PRO A 462 9.64 18.60 2.36
N GLU A 463 10.27 18.95 3.49
CA GLU A 463 9.58 19.52 4.66
C GLU A 463 8.67 20.70 4.32
N GLU A 464 9.17 21.64 3.50
CA GLU A 464 8.45 22.84 3.05
C GLU A 464 7.21 22.49 2.21
N ALA A 465 7.34 21.52 1.29
CA ALA A 465 6.24 21.07 0.44
C ALA A 465 5.18 20.30 1.27
N ARG A 466 5.63 19.53 2.26
CA ARG A 466 4.75 18.84 3.21
C ARG A 466 3.97 19.83 4.08
N ALA A 467 4.61 20.88 4.59
CA ALA A 467 3.95 21.94 5.35
C ALA A 467 2.85 22.64 4.52
N VAL A 468 3.19 23.03 3.29
CA VAL A 468 2.21 23.63 2.35
C VAL A 468 1.05 22.68 2.06
N PHE A 469 1.32 21.38 1.85
CA PHE A 469 0.28 20.38 1.62
C PHE A 469 -0.67 20.24 2.81
N LEU A 470 -0.13 20.19 4.05
CA LEU A 470 -0.91 20.11 5.28
C LEU A 470 -1.75 21.38 5.50
N ALA A 471 -1.16 22.56 5.29
CA ALA A 471 -1.85 23.84 5.38
C ALA A 471 -2.98 23.95 4.34
N PHE A 472 -2.75 23.46 3.11
CA PHE A 472 -3.80 23.40 2.08
C PHE A 472 -4.92 22.42 2.45
N GLY A 473 -4.57 21.24 2.98
CA GLY A 473 -5.54 20.26 3.46
C GLY A 473 -6.45 20.78 4.58
N ALA A 474 -5.94 21.68 5.43
CA ALA A 474 -6.71 22.31 6.51
C ALA A 474 -7.92 23.12 6.02
N PHE A 475 -7.90 23.65 4.78
CA PHE A 475 -9.05 24.35 4.19
C PHE A 475 -10.25 23.44 3.89
N PHE A 476 -10.01 22.13 3.77
CA PHE A 476 -11.04 21.13 3.47
C PHE A 476 -11.44 20.32 4.72
N ALA A 477 -10.81 20.57 5.86
CA ALA A 477 -11.26 20.03 7.14
C ALA A 477 -12.56 20.74 7.57
N ALA A 478 -13.51 19.98 8.11
CA ALA A 478 -14.80 20.50 8.55
C ALA A 478 -14.70 21.63 9.61
N GLN A 479 -13.53 21.79 10.25
CA GLN A 479 -13.20 22.90 11.13
C GLN A 479 -11.76 23.35 10.86
N MET A 480 -11.59 24.58 10.36
CA MET A 480 -10.29 25.22 10.13
C MET A 480 -9.97 26.13 11.32
N THR A 481 -8.81 25.97 11.96
CA THR A 481 -8.30 26.94 12.95
C THR A 481 -7.07 27.68 12.41
N PRO A 482 -6.81 28.94 12.81
CA PRO A 482 -5.64 29.69 12.38
C PRO A 482 -4.31 28.97 12.64
N GLU A 483 -4.23 28.16 13.71
CA GLU A 483 -3.06 27.37 14.08
C GLU A 483 -2.79 26.23 13.08
N MET A 484 -3.82 25.74 12.37
CA MET A 484 -3.67 24.75 11.30
C MET A 484 -3.07 25.33 10.00
N LEU A 485 -3.03 26.66 9.86
CA LEU A 485 -2.41 27.37 8.73
C LEU A 485 -0.96 27.81 9.02
N MET A 486 -0.50 27.67 10.27
CA MET A 486 0.82 28.13 10.74
C MET A 486 1.83 26.99 10.96
N ARG A 487 1.45 25.74 10.66
CA ARG A 487 2.34 24.56 10.60
C ARG A 487 2.75 24.29 9.17
#